data_AF-A0A7S7P6R8-F1
#
_entry.id   AF-A0A7S7P6R8-F1
#
_cell.length_a   1.000
_cell.length_b   1.000
_cell.length_c   1.000
_cell.angle_alpha   90.00
_cell.angle_beta   90.00
_cell.angle_gamma   90.00
#
_symmetry.space_group_name_H-M   'P 1'
#
loop_
_entity.id
_entity.type
_entity.pdbx_description
1 polymer ?
#
loop_
_entity_poly.entity_id
_entity_poly.type
_entity_poly.pdbx_seq_one_letter_code
_entity_poly.pdbx_strand_id
1 'polypeptide(L)'
;MVYQFSIAACISLQPLLTTTLHANTPRDGLARLETMVLMAGMDLPLTAIREQICSAVDIVVQQTRFSCGSRKVTSITEVTGIESGKIQLQEVFKFVSKGYGNPGRNVPNKVQGYFTACGLIPTFYEELRAAGTDLDMTIFKPHEQERVAEDDFVSDEHYQGRK
;
A
#
# COMPACT_ATOMS: atom_id res chain seq x y z
N MET A 1 -21.60 4.70 -1.61
CA MET A 1 -20.50 4.31 -2.50
C MET A 1 -19.48 3.55 -1.64
N VAL A 2 -19.69 2.24 -1.48
CA VAL A 2 -18.88 1.41 -0.59
C VAL A 2 -17.64 1.01 -1.38
N TYR A 3 -16.51 1.65 -1.10
CA TYR A 3 -15.23 1.27 -1.68
C TYR A 3 -14.91 -0.12 -1.13
N GLN A 4 -15.13 -1.14 -1.96
CA GLN A 4 -14.87 -2.52 -1.58
C GLN A 4 -13.35 -2.73 -1.60
N PHE A 5 -12.76 -2.67 -0.41
CA PHE A 5 -11.33 -2.93 -0.21
C PHE A 5 -11.15 -4.41 0.12
N SER A 6 -10.07 -5.02 -0.37
CA SER A 6 -9.69 -6.37 0.01
C SER A 6 -8.25 -6.33 0.48
N ILE A 7 -8.03 -6.70 1.74
CA ILE A 7 -6.71 -6.95 2.31
C ILE A 7 -6.37 -8.41 2.01
N ALA A 8 -5.28 -8.70 1.31
CA ALA A 8 -4.68 -10.03 1.35
C ALA A 8 -3.67 -10.07 2.51
N ALA A 9 -3.90 -10.95 3.48
CA ALA A 9 -2.96 -11.23 4.56
C ALA A 9 -2.29 -12.58 4.29
N CYS A 10 -0.96 -12.61 4.31
CA CYS A 10 -0.17 -13.84 4.31
C CYS A 10 -0.02 -14.32 5.75
N ILE A 11 -0.34 -15.59 6.02
CA ILE A 11 -0.25 -16.17 7.36
C ILE A 11 1.01 -17.02 7.52
N SER A 12 1.93 -16.61 8.41
CA SER A 12 3.27 -17.21 8.60
C SER A 12 3.26 -18.72 8.87
N LEU A 13 2.21 -19.24 9.52
CA LEU A 13 2.09 -20.66 9.88
C LEU A 13 1.64 -21.57 8.72
N GLN A 14 1.23 -21.02 7.58
CA GLN A 14 0.86 -21.79 6.40
C GLN A 14 1.19 -21.03 5.10
N PRO A 15 2.21 -21.46 4.31
CA PRO A 15 2.69 -20.72 3.13
C PRO A 15 1.69 -20.60 1.96
N LEU A 16 0.46 -21.10 2.11
CA LEU A 16 -0.61 -21.05 1.10
C LEU A 16 -1.89 -20.34 1.58
N LEU A 17 -1.96 -19.88 2.84
CA LEU A 17 -3.18 -19.28 3.36
C LEU A 17 -3.21 -17.78 3.05
N THR A 18 -4.04 -17.41 2.08
CA THR A 18 -4.37 -16.01 1.79
C THR A 18 -5.82 -15.78 2.23
N THR A 19 -6.05 -14.83 3.14
CA THR A 19 -7.41 -14.43 3.50
C THR A 19 -7.72 -13.03 3.00
N THR A 20 -8.99 -12.76 2.70
CA THR A 20 -9.47 -11.44 2.29
C THR A 20 -10.35 -10.80 3.34
N LEU A 21 -10.03 -9.59 3.76
CA LEU A 21 -10.87 -8.81 4.68
C LEU A 21 -11.24 -7.45 4.08
N HIS A 22 -12.47 -7.00 4.34
CA HIS A 22 -12.89 -5.66 3.98
C HIS A 22 -12.43 -4.64 5.03
N ALA A 23 -11.59 -3.69 4.63
CA ALA A 23 -11.21 -2.56 5.47
C ALA A 23 -10.68 -1.34 4.71
N ASN A 24 -10.90 -0.16 5.26
CA ASN A 24 -10.53 1.10 4.59
C ASN A 24 -9.02 1.37 4.65
N THR A 25 -8.33 0.80 5.64
CA THR A 25 -6.87 0.89 5.82
C THR A 25 -6.33 -0.43 6.37
N PRO A 26 -5.02 -0.70 6.27
CA PRO A 26 -4.40 -1.88 6.88
C PRO A 26 -4.69 -1.97 8.39
N ARG A 27 -4.58 -0.84 9.10
CA ARG A 27 -4.87 -0.73 10.54
C ARG A 27 -6.31 -1.06 10.88
N ASP A 28 -7.26 -0.57 10.08
CA ASP A 28 -8.70 -0.88 10.23
C ASP A 28 -8.98 -2.37 9.95
N GLY A 29 -8.22 -3.00 9.06
CA GLY A 29 -8.27 -4.45 8.84
C GLY A 29 -7.87 -5.25 10.06
N LEU A 30 -6.73 -4.92 10.66
CA LEU A 30 -6.26 -5.60 11.87
C LEU A 30 -7.22 -5.38 13.05
N ALA A 31 -7.79 -4.18 13.21
CA ALA A 31 -8.79 -3.91 14.24
C ALA A 31 -10.09 -4.74 14.05
N ARG A 32 -10.48 -5.01 12.79
CA ARG A 32 -11.58 -5.93 12.50
C ARG A 32 -11.22 -7.38 12.82
N LEU A 33 -9.99 -7.82 12.56
CA LEU A 33 -9.53 -9.15 13.00
C LEU A 33 -9.59 -9.29 14.53
N GLU A 34 -9.12 -8.28 15.28
CA GLU A 34 -9.24 -8.24 16.75
C GLU A 34 -10.71 -8.40 17.18
N THR A 35 -11.61 -7.65 16.54
CA THR A 35 -13.04 -7.69 16.83
C THR A 35 -13.66 -9.05 16.51
N MET A 36 -13.31 -9.66 15.36
CA MET A 36 -13.80 -10.98 14.97
C MET A 36 -13.39 -12.07 15.96
N VAL A 37 -12.15 -11.99 16.49
CA VAL A 37 -11.64 -12.92 17.52
C VAL A 37 -12.43 -12.76 18.83
N LEU A 38 -12.67 -11.52 19.27
CA LEU A 38 -13.48 -11.25 20.46
C LEU A 38 -14.92 -11.74 20.32
N MET A 39 -15.53 -11.54 19.14
CA MET A 39 -16.89 -12.00 18.86
C MET A 39 -17.02 -13.53 18.74
N ALA A 40 -15.91 -14.24 18.49
CA ALA A 40 -15.88 -15.70 18.46
C ALA A 40 -16.01 -16.33 19.86
N GLY A 41 -16.09 -15.53 20.93
CA GLY A 41 -16.26 -16.00 22.31
C GLY A 41 -14.97 -16.54 22.94
N MET A 42 -13.81 -16.24 22.34
CA MET A 42 -12.53 -16.52 22.97
C MET A 42 -12.26 -15.49 24.07
N ASP A 43 -12.15 -15.95 25.30
CA ASP A 43 -11.87 -15.11 26.47
C ASP A 43 -10.36 -14.92 26.63
N LEU A 44 -9.75 -14.27 25.63
CA LEU A 44 -8.32 -13.97 25.59
C LEU A 44 -8.09 -12.49 25.95
N PRO A 45 -7.04 -12.17 26.73
CA PRO A 45 -6.62 -10.79 26.91
C PRO A 45 -6.33 -10.12 25.55
N LEU A 46 -6.71 -8.85 25.39
CA LEU A 46 -6.53 -8.12 24.14
C LEU A 46 -5.08 -8.11 23.65
N THR A 47 -4.12 -8.06 24.57
CA THR A 47 -2.69 -8.16 24.27
C THR A 47 -2.35 -9.50 23.61
N ALA A 48 -2.88 -10.60 24.13
CA ALA A 48 -2.64 -11.93 23.56
C ALA A 48 -3.25 -12.05 22.16
N ILE A 49 -4.45 -11.49 21.93
CA ILE A 49 -5.07 -11.45 20.59
C ILE A 49 -4.16 -10.70 19.61
N ARG A 50 -3.63 -9.54 20.01
CA ARG A 50 -2.70 -8.76 19.18
C ARG A 50 -1.43 -9.51 18.89
N GLU A 51 -0.85 -10.17 19.89
CA GLU A 51 0.35 -11.00 19.72
C GLU A 51 0.11 -12.13 18.71
N GLN A 52 -1.05 -12.81 18.78
CA GLN A 52 -1.42 -13.83 17.81
C GLN A 52 -1.60 -13.25 16.40
N ILE A 53 -2.27 -12.11 16.26
CA ILE A 53 -2.43 -11.45 14.96
C ILE A 53 -1.07 -11.04 14.40
N CYS A 54 -0.20 -10.45 15.22
CA CYS A 54 1.12 -9.98 14.81
C CYS A 54 2.07 -11.13 14.46
N SER A 55 1.97 -12.26 15.15
CA SER A 55 2.73 -13.47 14.81
C SER A 55 2.20 -14.16 13.56
N ALA A 56 0.92 -14.03 13.28
CA ALA A 56 0.28 -14.67 12.14
C ALA A 56 0.41 -13.84 10.87
N VAL A 57 0.29 -12.52 10.90
CA VAL A 57 0.19 -11.67 9.71
C VAL A 57 1.49 -10.90 9.49
N ASP A 58 2.23 -11.22 8.42
CA ASP A 58 3.47 -10.51 8.09
C ASP A 58 3.22 -9.30 7.19
N ILE A 59 2.39 -9.49 6.16
CA ILE A 59 2.12 -8.49 5.11
C ILE A 59 0.63 -8.29 4.91
N VAL A 60 0.25 -7.03 4.77
CA VAL A 60 -1.08 -6.56 4.39
C VAL A 60 -0.99 -5.88 3.03
N VAL A 61 -1.59 -6.50 2.02
CA VAL A 61 -1.73 -5.91 0.67
C VAL A 61 -3.09 -5.25 0.56
N GLN A 62 -3.13 -3.92 0.51
CA GLN A 62 -4.36 -3.16 0.34
C GLN A 62 -4.69 -2.98 -1.14
N GLN A 63 -5.83 -3.50 -1.56
CA GLN A 63 -6.39 -3.25 -2.89
C GLN A 63 -7.55 -2.26 -2.82
N THR A 64 -7.50 -1.24 -3.69
CA THR A 64 -8.57 -0.24 -3.84
C THR A 64 -9.24 -0.35 -5.20
N ARG A 65 -10.59 -0.31 -5.21
CA ARG A 65 -11.39 -0.11 -6.41
C ARG A 65 -11.63 1.38 -6.62
N PHE A 66 -11.06 1.95 -7.68
CA PHE A 66 -11.23 3.36 -8.04
C PHE A 66 -12.59 3.61 -8.70
N SER A 67 -13.02 4.88 -8.78
CA SER A 67 -14.32 5.25 -9.36
C SER A 67 -14.43 4.88 -10.85
N CYS A 68 -13.31 4.85 -11.57
CA CYS A 68 -13.21 4.32 -12.93
C CYS A 68 -13.41 2.80 -13.05
N GLY A 69 -13.70 2.09 -11.95
CA GLY A 69 -13.90 0.65 -11.91
C GLY A 69 -12.62 -0.19 -11.83
N SER A 70 -11.45 0.40 -12.09
CA SER A 70 -10.17 -0.30 -11.98
C SER A 70 -9.83 -0.66 -10.53
N ARG A 71 -9.20 -1.82 -10.34
CA ARG A 71 -8.62 -2.25 -9.06
C ARG A 71 -7.11 -2.12 -9.14
N LYS A 72 -6.49 -1.51 -8.14
CA LYS A 72 -5.03 -1.47 -8.01
C LYS A 72 -4.64 -1.72 -6.55
N VAL A 73 -3.48 -2.34 -6.36
CA VAL A 73 -2.81 -2.33 -5.07
C VAL A 73 -2.42 -0.88 -4.77
N THR A 74 -2.85 -0.38 -3.62
CA THR A 74 -2.59 1.01 -3.20
C THR A 74 -1.58 1.11 -2.08
N SER A 75 -1.44 0.06 -1.28
CA SER A 75 -0.47 -0.01 -0.20
C SER A 75 -0.04 -1.47 0.01
N ILE A 76 1.24 -1.66 0.28
CA ILE A 76 1.80 -2.91 0.82
C ILE A 76 2.44 -2.52 2.15
N THR A 77 1.88 -3.06 3.23
CA THR A 77 2.26 -2.72 4.59
C THR A 77 2.75 -3.98 5.30
N GLU A 78 3.90 -3.89 5.94
CA GLU A 78 4.44 -4.90 6.84
C GLU A 78 3.91 -4.69 8.26
N VAL A 79 3.64 -5.79 8.95
CA VAL A 79 3.35 -5.80 10.39
C VAL A 79 4.66 -6.06 11.12
N THR A 80 5.16 -5.07 11.86
CA THR A 80 6.53 -5.10 12.40
C THR A 80 6.62 -5.51 13.86
N GLY A 81 5.48 -5.66 14.54
CA GLY A 81 5.47 -5.98 15.97
C GLY A 81 4.35 -5.29 16.74
N ILE A 82 4.51 -5.30 18.06
CA ILE A 82 3.66 -4.58 19.00
C ILE A 82 4.54 -3.65 19.82
N GLU A 83 4.12 -2.39 19.92
CA GLU A 83 4.76 -1.40 20.78
C GLU A 83 3.68 -0.63 21.54
N SER A 84 3.87 -0.46 22.85
CA SER A 84 2.91 0.20 23.73
C SER A 84 1.47 -0.36 23.61
N GLY A 85 1.36 -1.68 23.43
CA GLY A 85 0.09 -2.39 23.29
C GLY A 85 -0.64 -2.16 21.97
N LYS A 86 0.00 -1.55 20.96
CA LYS A 86 -0.56 -1.34 19.62
C LYS A 86 0.26 -2.07 18.56
N ILE A 87 -0.43 -2.65 17.58
CA ILE A 87 0.23 -3.24 16.41
C ILE A 87 0.88 -2.12 15.58
N GLN A 88 2.16 -2.32 15.30
CA GLN A 88 2.98 -1.44 14.48
C GLN A 88 2.93 -1.88 13.02
N LEU A 89 2.93 -0.88 12.15
CA LEU A 89 2.74 -1.05 10.72
C LEU A 89 3.73 -0.17 9.98
N GLN A 90 4.38 -0.75 8.99
CA GLN A 90 5.37 -0.09 8.18
C GLN A 90 4.98 -0.21 6.71
N GLU A 91 4.63 0.91 6.08
CA GLU A 91 4.30 0.90 4.65
C GLU A 91 5.58 0.74 3.84
N VAL A 92 5.69 -0.36 3.09
CA VAL A 92 6.87 -0.69 2.27
C VAL A 92 6.71 -0.07 0.88
N PHE A 93 5.51 -0.17 0.33
CA PHE A 93 5.19 0.41 -0.97
C PHE A 93 3.82 1.07 -0.98
N LYS A 94 3.69 2.10 -1.82
CA LYS A 94 2.43 2.81 -2.03
C LYS A 94 2.21 3.18 -3.48
N PHE A 95 0.94 3.28 -3.85
CA PHE A 95 0.51 3.86 -5.12
C PHE A 95 0.23 5.35 -4.96
N VAL A 96 0.95 6.18 -5.71
CA VAL A 96 0.71 7.63 -5.78
C VAL A 96 -0.22 7.91 -6.95
N SER A 97 -1.47 8.24 -6.66
CA SER A 97 -2.46 8.63 -7.67
C SER A 97 -2.16 10.03 -8.22
N LYS A 98 -2.07 10.13 -9.55
CA LYS A 98 -1.97 11.39 -10.31
C LYS A 98 -3.33 11.86 -10.86
N GLY A 99 -4.43 11.27 -10.40
CA GLY A 99 -5.78 11.56 -10.88
C GLY A 99 -6.23 10.63 -12.01
N TYR A 100 -7.28 11.02 -12.73
CA TYR A 100 -7.86 10.23 -13.82
C TYR A 100 -7.41 10.74 -15.18
N GLY A 101 -7.20 9.82 -16.13
CA GLY A 101 -6.89 10.18 -17.51
C GLY A 101 -8.00 11.04 -18.13
N ASN A 102 -7.61 12.07 -18.90
CA ASN A 102 -8.55 12.99 -19.54
C ASN A 102 -9.14 12.34 -20.81
N PRO A 103 -10.45 12.03 -20.86
CA PRO A 103 -11.05 11.25 -21.96
C PRO A 103 -10.94 11.91 -23.34
N GLY A 104 -10.67 13.22 -23.42
CA GLY A 104 -10.51 13.97 -24.68
C GLY A 104 -9.19 13.73 -25.44
N ARG A 105 -8.21 13.00 -24.88
CA ARG A 105 -6.88 12.77 -25.49
C ARG A 105 -6.65 11.33 -26.00
N ASN A 106 -7.70 10.56 -26.30
CA ASN A 106 -7.62 9.11 -26.54
C ASN A 106 -7.01 8.32 -25.36
N VAL A 107 -6.99 8.91 -24.16
CA VAL A 107 -6.54 8.23 -22.94
C VAL A 107 -7.78 7.69 -22.24
N PRO A 108 -7.87 6.38 -21.94
CA PRO A 108 -8.99 5.86 -21.19
C PRO A 108 -9.08 6.55 -19.82
N ASN A 109 -10.31 6.82 -19.35
CA ASN A 109 -10.62 7.43 -18.05
C ASN A 109 -10.30 6.48 -16.88
N LYS A 110 -9.06 6.00 -16.81
CA LYS A 110 -8.52 5.15 -15.77
C LYS A 110 -7.65 5.99 -14.84
N VAL A 111 -7.57 5.57 -13.58
CA VAL A 111 -6.66 6.20 -12.61
C VAL A 111 -5.21 6.06 -13.09
N GLN A 112 -4.52 7.18 -13.13
CA GLN A 112 -3.11 7.31 -13.46
C GLN A 112 -2.31 7.49 -12.18
N GLY A 113 -1.05 7.06 -12.20
CA GLY A 113 -0.19 7.09 -11.02
C GLY A 113 0.92 6.08 -11.16
N TYR A 114 1.77 6.02 -10.14
CA TYR A 114 2.93 5.14 -10.11
C TYR A 114 3.04 4.48 -8.75
N PHE A 115 3.69 3.32 -8.73
CA PHE A 115 4.01 2.62 -7.50
C PHE A 115 5.41 3.05 -7.07
N THR A 116 5.59 3.35 -5.79
CA THR A 116 6.88 3.78 -5.25
C THR A 116 7.12 3.14 -3.91
N ALA A 117 8.37 2.82 -3.61
CA ALA A 117 8.77 2.37 -2.29
C ALA A 117 8.83 3.54 -1.31
N CYS A 118 8.68 3.23 -0.03
CA CYS A 118 8.74 4.21 1.05
C CYS A 118 10.16 4.41 1.60
N GLY A 119 11.19 3.77 1.02
CA GLY A 119 12.57 3.85 1.51
C GLY A 119 12.83 2.97 2.74
N LEU A 120 11.93 2.04 3.00
CA LEU A 120 11.96 1.16 4.16
C LEU A 120 12.23 -0.26 3.71
N ILE A 121 13.26 -0.88 4.30
CA ILE A 121 13.62 -2.27 4.04
C ILE A 121 12.82 -3.13 5.03
N PRO A 122 12.01 -4.10 4.56
CA PRO A 122 11.24 -4.98 5.43
C PRO A 122 12.13 -5.85 6.32
N THR A 123 11.65 -6.21 7.51
CA THR A 123 12.42 -6.99 8.49
C THR A 123 12.66 -8.42 8.03
N PHE A 124 11.69 -9.03 7.33
CA PHE A 124 11.83 -10.38 6.75
C PHE A 124 12.85 -10.45 5.60
N TYR A 125 13.41 -9.33 5.14
CA TYR A 125 14.44 -9.33 4.10
C TYR A 125 15.70 -10.08 4.55
N GLU A 126 16.09 -9.95 5.82
CA GLU A 126 17.26 -10.67 6.35
C GLU A 126 17.06 -12.19 6.30
N GLU A 127 15.84 -12.65 6.57
CA GLU A 127 15.46 -14.06 6.50
C GLU A 127 15.47 -14.58 5.05
N LEU A 128 14.93 -13.80 4.10
CA LEU A 128 14.95 -14.15 2.66
C LEU A 128 16.38 -14.22 2.11
N ARG A 129 17.25 -13.30 2.54
CA ARG A 129 18.67 -13.30 2.18
C ARG A 129 19.38 -14.54 2.75
N ALA A 130 19.12 -14.87 4.01
CA ALA A 130 19.66 -16.08 4.66
C ALA A 130 19.16 -17.37 3.99
N ALA A 131 17.94 -17.38 3.46
CA ALA A 131 17.37 -18.47 2.67
C ALA A 131 17.96 -18.57 1.25
N GLY A 132 18.90 -17.70 0.86
CA GLY A 132 19.60 -17.75 -0.42
C GLY A 132 18.86 -17.07 -1.57
N THR A 133 17.83 -16.28 -1.29
CA THR A 133 17.13 -15.50 -2.32
C THR A 133 17.84 -14.15 -2.48
N ASP A 134 18.54 -13.97 -3.60
CA ASP A 134 19.19 -12.71 -3.94
C ASP A 134 18.13 -11.72 -4.46
N LEU A 135 17.81 -10.71 -3.67
CA LEU A 135 16.76 -9.73 -3.95
C LEU A 135 17.36 -8.36 -4.24
N ASP A 136 17.00 -7.78 -5.38
CA ASP A 136 17.45 -6.46 -5.80
C ASP A 136 16.92 -5.37 -4.84
N MET A 137 17.81 -4.80 -4.03
CA MET A 137 17.51 -3.74 -3.07
C MET A 137 17.07 -2.43 -3.73
N THR A 138 17.27 -2.25 -5.04
CA THR A 138 16.85 -1.04 -5.74
C THR A 138 15.33 -0.88 -5.74
N ILE A 139 14.57 -1.96 -5.59
CA ILE A 139 13.10 -1.90 -5.53
C ILE A 139 12.60 -1.11 -4.32
N PHE A 140 13.35 -1.05 -3.23
CA PHE A 140 12.97 -0.32 -2.01
C PHE A 140 13.39 1.16 -2.03
N LYS A 141 14.08 1.61 -3.09
CA LYS A 141 14.40 3.02 -3.27
C LYS A 141 13.14 3.76 -3.76
N PRO A 142 12.76 4.89 -3.13
CA PRO A 142 11.67 5.70 -3.64
C PRO A 142 11.97 6.17 -5.06
N HIS A 143 11.08 5.88 -5.99
CA HIS A 143 11.08 6.53 -7.29
C HIS A 143 10.35 7.86 -7.15
N GLU A 144 11.09 8.96 -7.18
CA GLU A 144 10.54 10.27 -7.50
C GLU A 144 10.33 10.31 -9.00
N GLN A 145 9.08 10.32 -9.45
CA GLN A 145 8.81 10.60 -10.85
C GLN A 145 9.21 12.05 -11.10
N GLU A 146 10.25 12.28 -11.90
CA GLU A 146 10.75 13.59 -12.32
C GLU A 146 9.62 14.60 -12.41
N ARG A 147 9.74 15.68 -11.63
CA ARG A 147 8.99 16.90 -11.93
C ARG A 147 9.43 17.29 -13.33
N VAL A 148 8.59 17.05 -14.34
CA VAL A 148 8.73 17.74 -15.61
C VAL A 148 8.69 19.21 -15.23
N ALA A 149 9.84 19.88 -15.37
CA ALA A 149 10.01 21.28 -15.05
C ALA A 149 8.93 22.08 -15.78
N GLU A 150 8.15 22.84 -15.02
CA GLU A 150 7.41 23.99 -15.53
C GLU A 150 8.42 25.05 -15.97
N ASP A 151 9.10 24.87 -17.11
CA ASP A 151 10.09 25.84 -17.62
C ASP A 151 10.17 25.88 -19.15
N ASP A 152 9.04 25.65 -19.84
CA ASP A 152 8.93 25.89 -21.30
C ASP A 152 7.67 26.72 -21.67
N PHE A 153 7.23 27.61 -20.77
CA PHE A 153 6.44 28.78 -21.19
C PHE A 153 7.41 29.95 -21.44
N VAL A 154 8.24 29.80 -22.47
CA VAL A 154 8.96 30.94 -23.05
C VAL A 154 7.90 31.90 -23.59
N SER A 155 7.92 33.10 -23.03
CA SER A 155 7.14 34.25 -23.44
C SER A 155 7.45 34.64 -24.89
N ASP A 156 6.71 34.08 -25.84
CA ASP A 156 6.64 34.59 -27.21
C ASP A 156 5.46 35.56 -27.34
N GLU A 157 5.66 36.81 -26.91
CA GLU A 157 5.08 37.95 -27.62
C GLU A 157 6.15 39.04 -27.73
N HIS A 158 6.96 38.88 -28.77
CA HIS A 158 7.66 39.98 -29.41
C HIS A 158 6.64 41.04 -29.81
N TYR A 159 6.66 42.15 -29.07
CA TYR A 159 6.13 43.45 -29.45
C TYR A 159 6.86 43.93 -30.72
N GLN A 160 6.44 43.46 -31.89
CA GLN A 160 6.81 44.09 -33.16
C GLN A 160 5.78 45.17 -33.49
N GLY A 161 6.22 46.42 -33.29
CA GLY A 161 5.51 47.59 -33.77
C GLY A 161 5.28 47.53 -35.29
N ARG A 162 4.13 48.03 -35.70
CA ARG A 162 3.96 48.67 -37.01
C ARG A 162 3.46 50.08 -36.80
N LYS A 163 4.09 50.95 -37.59
CA LYS A 163 3.93 52.38 -37.78
C LYS A 163 2.50 52.80 -38.05
#